data_AF-A0A1V5NVB9-F1
#
_entry.id   AF-A0A1V5NVB9-F1
#
_cell.length_a   1.000
_cell.length_b   1.000
_cell.length_c   1.000
_cell.angle_alpha   90.00
_cell.angle_beta   90.00
_cell.angle_gamma   90.00
#
_symmetry.space_group_name_H-M   'P 1'
#
loop_
_entity.id
_entity.type
_entity.pdbx_description
1 polymer ?
#
loop_
_entity_poly.entity_id
_entity_poly.type
_entity_poly.pdbx_seq_one_letter_code
_entity_poly.pdbx_strand_id
1 'polypeptide(L)'
;MIIRSEQIHYFLLRFPILGGPKPAMPFLIGLTDFLFFGIFYQAALRFGLGERKNILLLAASFLIAVSSALLAGVGLPVLPFMGLLFTAGNWKNLQLKREDLKQTLLFLAGVLLVFFATTKLMPLLRSNGG
;
A
#
# COMPACT_ATOMS: atom_id res chain seq x y z
N MET A 1 -25.28 2.64 11.52
CA MET A 1 -24.70 1.39 12.06
C MET A 1 -23.56 0.99 11.14
N ILE A 2 -22.32 1.34 11.48
CA ILE A 2 -21.14 0.93 10.71
C ILE A 2 -20.87 -0.52 11.09
N ILE A 3 -21.01 -1.44 10.13
CA ILE A 3 -20.70 -2.85 10.30
C ILE A 3 -19.19 -2.94 10.58
N ARG A 4 -18.82 -3.07 11.87
CA ARG A 4 -17.47 -3.51 12.26
C ARG A 4 -17.38 -4.99 11.95
N SER A 5 -16.80 -5.34 10.82
CA SER A 5 -16.55 -6.75 10.51
C SER A 5 -15.36 -7.25 11.33
N GLU A 6 -15.67 -8.04 12.36
CA GLU A 6 -14.70 -8.81 13.17
C GLU A 6 -13.79 -9.70 12.30
N GLN A 7 -14.16 -9.97 11.05
CA GLN A 7 -13.43 -10.83 10.13
C GLN A 7 -12.18 -10.15 9.56
N ILE A 8 -12.19 -8.82 9.40
CA ILE A 8 -11.02 -8.06 8.94
C ILE A 8 -9.85 -8.22 9.92
N HIS A 9 -10.14 -8.41 11.22
CA HIS A 9 -9.12 -8.62 12.24
C HIS A 9 -8.26 -9.88 12.06
N TYR A 10 -8.78 -10.92 11.38
CA TYR A 10 -8.02 -12.14 11.08
C TYR A 10 -7.01 -11.96 9.94
N PHE A 11 -7.21 -10.94 9.10
CA PHE A 11 -6.31 -10.63 7.99
C PHE A 11 -5.13 -9.75 8.41
N LEU A 12 -5.00 -9.44 9.70
CA LEU A 12 -4.04 -8.48 10.22
C LEU A 12 -3.10 -9.16 11.22
N LEU A 13 -1.81 -9.26 10.87
CA LEU A 13 -0.77 -9.66 11.80
C LEU A 13 -0.49 -8.50 12.76
N ARG A 14 -0.74 -8.74 14.04
CA ARG A 14 -0.59 -7.77 15.13
C ARG A 14 0.80 -7.94 15.72
N PHE A 15 1.56 -6.84 15.82
CA PHE A 15 2.86 -6.86 16.49
C PHE A 15 2.69 -6.80 18.02
N PRO A 16 3.45 -7.60 18.78
CA PRO A 16 3.49 -7.47 20.23
C PRO A 16 4.17 -6.15 20.63
N ILE A 17 3.55 -5.42 21.54
CA ILE A 17 4.12 -4.21 22.15
C ILE A 17 4.87 -4.62 23.41
N LEU A 18 6.15 -4.27 23.52
CA LEU A 18 6.92 -4.44 24.75
C LEU A 18 6.40 -3.45 25.82
N GLY A 19 5.68 -3.94 26.84
CA GLY A 19 5.46 -3.24 28.11
C GLY A 19 4.18 -2.42 28.33
N GLY A 20 3.09 -2.59 27.56
CA GLY A 20 1.87 -1.75 27.70
C GLY A 20 0.57 -2.48 28.09
N PRO A 21 -0.31 -1.93 28.96
CA PRO A 21 -1.67 -2.42 29.16
C PRO A 21 -2.68 -1.77 28.18
N LYS A 22 -3.51 -2.63 27.58
CA LYS A 22 -4.66 -2.41 26.66
C LYS A 22 -4.36 -1.94 25.22
N PRO A 23 -4.91 -2.63 24.19
CA PRO A 23 -4.53 -2.45 22.80
C PRO A 23 -5.47 -1.46 22.09
N ALA A 24 -5.09 -0.18 22.02
CA ALA A 24 -5.59 0.65 20.93
C ALA A 24 -4.83 0.23 19.68
N MET A 25 -5.39 -0.67 18.87
CA MET A 25 -4.78 -1.25 17.66
C MET A 25 -3.99 -0.22 16.83
N PRO A 26 -2.69 -0.44 16.51
CA PRO A 26 -2.15 0.31 15.37
C PRO A 26 -0.97 -0.36 14.62
N PHE A 27 -0.82 -1.68 14.59
CA PHE A 27 0.31 -2.27 13.85
C PHE A 27 -0.17 -3.41 12.97
N LEU A 28 -0.42 -3.06 11.70
CA LEU A 28 -0.99 -3.93 10.70
C LEU A 28 0.07 -4.16 9.62
N ILE A 29 0.68 -5.33 9.64
CA ILE A 29 1.01 -5.96 8.36
C ILE A 29 -0.17 -6.86 8.04
N GLY A 30 -0.88 -6.52 6.97
CA GLY A 30 -2.00 -7.31 6.50
C GLY A 30 -1.55 -8.50 5.68
N LEU A 31 -2.41 -9.52 5.58
CA LEU A 31 -2.28 -10.60 4.61
C LEU A 31 -2.15 -10.02 3.18
N THR A 32 -2.85 -8.91 2.93
CA THR A 32 -2.77 -8.17 1.67
C THR A 32 -1.34 -7.73 1.35
N ASP A 33 -0.54 -7.34 2.33
CA ASP A 33 0.83 -6.88 2.11
C ASP A 33 1.72 -8.03 1.61
N PHE A 34 1.51 -9.24 2.13
CA PHE A 34 2.18 -10.46 1.64
C PHE A 34 1.72 -10.85 0.23
N LEU A 35 0.42 -10.67 -0.06
CA LEU A 35 -0.13 -10.95 -1.39
C LEU A 35 0.50 -10.00 -2.42
N PHE A 36 0.57 -8.70 -2.11
CA PHE A 36 1.24 -7.72 -2.95
C PHE A 36 2.75 -7.96 -3.05
N PHE A 37 3.42 -8.37 -1.97
CA PHE A 37 4.82 -8.79 -2.03
C PHE A 37 5.01 -9.88 -3.10
N GLY A 38 4.15 -10.90 -3.09
CA GLY A 38 4.17 -11.96 -4.10
C GLY A 38 3.94 -11.45 -5.52
N ILE A 39 2.98 -10.53 -5.71
CA ILE A 39 2.71 -9.92 -7.01
C ILE A 39 3.92 -9.11 -7.52
N PHE A 40 4.52 -8.27 -6.69
CA PHE A 40 5.70 -7.48 -7.07
C PHE A 40 6.92 -8.37 -7.34
N TYR A 41 7.12 -9.41 -6.53
CA TYR A 41 8.19 -10.38 -6.74
C TYR A 41 7.99 -11.15 -8.05
N GLN A 42 6.78 -11.62 -8.34
CA GLN A 42 6.46 -12.29 -9.60
C GLN A 42 6.63 -11.34 -10.80
N ALA A 43 6.28 -10.06 -10.65
CA ALA A 43 6.54 -9.05 -11.66
C ALA A 43 8.06 -8.89 -11.91
N ALA A 44 8.87 -8.83 -10.86
CA ALA A 44 10.33 -8.76 -10.99
C ALA A 44 10.91 -9.95 -11.75
N LEU A 45 10.42 -11.17 -11.48
CA LEU A 45 10.83 -12.37 -12.22
C LEU A 45 10.39 -12.32 -13.68
N ARG A 46 9.12 -11.97 -13.92
CA ARG A 46 8.53 -11.91 -15.27
C ARG A 46 9.24 -10.90 -16.18
N PHE A 47 9.65 -9.76 -15.63
CA PHE A 47 10.30 -8.70 -16.38
C PHE A 47 11.84 -8.73 -16.28
N GLY A 48 12.43 -9.77 -15.68
CA GLY A 48 13.88 -9.93 -15.58
C GLY A 48 14.57 -8.81 -14.79
N LEU A 49 13.89 -8.21 -13.80
CA LEU A 49 14.38 -7.04 -13.05
C LEU A 49 15.44 -7.40 -11.98
N GLY A 50 15.82 -8.68 -11.88
CA GLY A 50 16.79 -9.21 -10.94
C GLY A 50 16.14 -9.62 -9.62
N GLU A 51 16.22 -10.90 -9.31
CA GLU A 51 15.55 -11.52 -8.15
C GLU A 51 16.06 -10.98 -6.81
N ARG A 52 17.36 -11.15 -6.54
CA ARG A 52 17.98 -10.81 -5.24
C ARG A 52 17.76 -9.35 -4.86
N LYS A 53 17.92 -8.45 -5.82
CA LYS A 53 17.70 -7.01 -5.64
C LYS A 53 16.26 -6.72 -5.25
N ASN A 54 15.28 -7.32 -5.92
CA ASN A 54 13.87 -7.08 -5.63
C ASN A 54 13.43 -7.69 -4.31
N ILE A 55 13.94 -8.87 -3.94
CA ILE A 55 13.72 -9.42 -2.59
C ILE A 55 14.22 -8.44 -1.52
N LEU A 56 15.41 -7.86 -1.70
CA LEU A 56 15.96 -6.87 -0.75
C LEU A 56 15.12 -5.60 -0.68
N LEU A 57 14.67 -5.07 -1.83
CA LEU A 57 13.81 -3.87 -1.86
C LEU A 57 12.45 -4.11 -1.21
N LEU A 58 11.83 -5.26 -1.48
CA LEU A 58 10.55 -5.62 -0.89
C LEU A 58 10.69 -5.90 0.61
N ALA A 59 11.74 -6.61 1.04
CA ALA A 59 12.02 -6.83 2.45
C ALA A 59 12.33 -5.51 3.19
N ALA A 60 13.05 -4.59 2.56
CA ALA A 60 13.30 -3.26 3.11
C ALA A 60 12.00 -2.48 3.35
N SER A 61 10.99 -2.61 2.47
CA SER A 61 9.69 -1.97 2.69
C SER A 61 8.99 -2.46 3.96
N PHE A 62 9.05 -3.76 4.23
CA PHE A 62 8.55 -4.36 5.48
C PHE A 62 9.37 -3.89 6.67
N LEU A 63 10.71 -3.88 6.57
CA LEU A 63 11.59 -3.43 7.64
C LEU A 63 11.34 -1.97 8.02
N ILE A 64 11.09 -1.08 7.06
CA ILE A 64 10.76 0.33 7.33
C ILE A 64 9.44 0.41 8.11
N ALA A 65 8.41 -0.29 7.67
CA ALA A 65 7.12 -0.30 8.35
C ALA A 65 7.24 -0.88 9.77
N VAL A 66 7.91 -2.02 9.94
CA VAL A 66 8.15 -2.63 11.25
C VAL A 66 8.99 -1.74 12.15
N SER A 67 10.08 -1.15 11.64
CA SER A 67 10.96 -0.31 12.45
C SER A 67 10.26 0.99 12.87
N SER A 68 9.45 1.59 11.99
CA SER A 68 8.63 2.76 12.36
C SER A 68 7.62 2.44 13.45
N ALA A 69 7.02 1.24 13.38
CA ALA A 69 6.11 0.75 14.41
C ALA A 69 6.80 0.55 15.75
N LEU A 70 7.96 -0.12 15.77
CA LEU A 70 8.67 -0.47 16.99
C LEU A 70 9.39 0.71 17.64
N LEU A 71 9.99 1.59 16.85
CA LEU A 71 10.87 2.67 17.36
C LEU A 71 10.12 3.99 17.56
N ALA A 72 9.20 4.32 16.65
CA ALA A 72 8.47 5.60 16.68
C ALA A 72 7.03 5.43 17.17
N GLY A 73 6.55 4.21 17.37
CA GLY A 73 5.15 3.94 17.69
C GLY A 73 4.18 4.29 16.55
N VAL A 74 4.69 4.51 15.33
CA VAL A 74 3.91 4.92 14.16
C VAL A 74 3.72 3.73 13.22
N GLY A 75 2.48 3.27 13.05
CA GLY A 75 2.14 2.24 12.07
C GLY A 75 2.08 2.81 10.66
N LEU A 76 3.14 2.58 9.87
CA LEU A 76 3.17 3.00 8.47
C LEU A 76 2.55 1.95 7.54
N PRO A 77 1.74 2.35 6.54
CA PRO A 77 1.20 1.42 5.55
C PRO A 77 2.33 0.88 4.66
N VAL A 78 2.52 -0.44 4.58
CA VAL A 78 3.64 -1.06 3.84
C VAL A 78 3.54 -0.81 2.33
N LEU A 79 2.34 -0.91 1.74
CA LEU A 79 2.13 -0.89 0.29
C LEU A 79 2.72 0.35 -0.42
N PRO A 80 2.52 1.59 0.08
CA PRO A 80 3.21 2.76 -0.46
C PRO A 80 4.72 2.62 -0.53
N PHE A 81 5.37 2.15 0.55
CA PHE A 81 6.83 1.97 0.57
C PHE A 81 7.26 0.85 -0.35
N MET A 82 6.49 -0.23 -0.43
CA MET A 82 6.75 -1.35 -1.33
C MET A 82 6.75 -0.88 -2.79
N GLY A 83 5.71 -0.17 -3.21
CA GLY A 83 5.61 0.38 -4.56
C GLY A 83 6.73 1.37 -4.86
N LEU A 84 6.99 2.32 -3.94
CA LEU A 84 8.04 3.32 -4.11
C LEU A 84 9.44 2.70 -4.22
N LEU A 85 9.82 1.80 -3.31
CA LEU A 85 11.12 1.16 -3.32
C LEU A 85 11.30 0.25 -4.54
N PHE A 86 10.24 -0.48 -4.92
CA PHE A 86 10.27 -1.32 -6.11
C PHE A 86 10.45 -0.47 -7.38
N THR A 87 9.66 0.58 -7.56
CA THR A 87 9.75 1.45 -8.74
C THR A 87 11.06 2.23 -8.77
N ALA A 88 11.46 2.86 -7.65
CA ALA A 88 12.70 3.62 -7.57
C ALA A 88 13.92 2.72 -7.78
N GLY A 89 13.94 1.55 -7.14
CA GLY A 89 15.01 0.57 -7.30
C GLY A 89 15.15 0.08 -8.74
N ASN A 90 14.03 -0.05 -9.48
CA ASN A 90 14.03 -0.53 -10.87
C ASN A 90 13.94 0.58 -11.92
N TRP A 91 14.06 1.85 -11.55
CA TRP A 91 13.82 2.99 -12.44
C TRP A 91 14.56 2.92 -13.78
N LYS A 92 15.84 2.50 -13.77
CA LYS A 92 16.66 2.37 -14.99
C LYS A 92 16.20 1.24 -15.93
N ASN A 93 15.53 0.22 -15.39
CA ASN A 93 15.09 -0.95 -16.13
C ASN A 93 13.61 -0.85 -16.54
N LEU A 94 12.88 0.10 -15.95
CA LEU A 94 11.50 0.43 -16.32
C LEU A 94 11.53 1.23 -17.64
N GLN A 95 11.58 0.50 -18.75
CA GLN A 95 11.37 1.08 -20.08
C GLN A 95 9.88 1.40 -20.27
N LEU A 96 9.43 2.48 -19.66
CA LEU A 96 8.08 2.99 -19.85
C LEU A 96 7.95 3.56 -21.26
N LYS A 97 7.24 2.85 -22.14
CA LYS A 97 6.82 3.43 -23.40
C LYS A 97 5.90 4.61 -23.10
N ARG A 98 5.96 5.64 -23.96
CA ARG A 98 5.09 6.83 -23.81
C ARG A 98 3.61 6.46 -23.82
N GLU A 99 3.24 5.38 -24.50
CA GLU A 99 1.89 4.83 -24.54
C GLU A 99 1.47 4.25 -23.18
N ASP A 100 2.32 3.43 -22.56
CA ASP A 100 2.07 2.86 -21.22
C ASP A 100 2.00 3.95 -20.15
N LEU A 101 2.82 5.00 -20.28
CA LEU A 101 2.77 6.16 -19.39
C LEU A 101 1.44 6.91 -19.54
N LYS A 102 0.97 7.14 -20.77
CA LYS A 102 -0.33 7.78 -21.03
C LYS A 102 -1.47 6.96 -20.43
N GLN A 103 -1.45 5.64 -20.60
CA GLN A 103 -2.46 4.75 -20.02
C GLN A 103 -2.43 4.79 -18.49
N THR A 104 -1.23 4.75 -17.89
CA THR A 104 -1.06 4.84 -16.43
C THR A 104 -1.58 6.17 -15.89
N LEU A 105 -1.27 7.29 -16.56
CA LEU A 105 -1.77 8.61 -16.20
C LEU A 105 -3.28 8.73 -16.36
N LEU A 106 -3.84 8.20 -17.44
CA LEU A 106 -5.27 8.22 -17.70
C LEU A 106 -6.04 7.40 -16.66
N PHE A 107 -5.51 6.23 -16.30
CA PHE A 107 -6.04 5.40 -15.23
C PHE A 107 -5.99 6.14 -13.88
N LEU A 108 -4.83 6.73 -13.54
CA LEU A 108 -4.68 7.50 -12.30
C LEU A 108 -5.65 8.70 -12.25
N ALA A 109 -5.79 9.42 -13.36
CA ALA A 109 -6.74 10.53 -13.48
C ALA A 109 -8.19 10.05 -13.30
N GLY A 110 -8.56 8.91 -13.90
CA GLY A 110 -9.87 8.30 -13.72
C GLY A 110 -10.15 7.93 -12.27
N VAL A 111 -9.20 7.27 -11.60
CA VAL A 111 -9.32 6.91 -10.16
C VAL A 111 -9.48 8.17 -9.30
N LEU A 112 -8.66 9.20 -9.54
CA LEU A 112 -8.73 10.46 -8.79
C LEU A 112 -10.04 11.20 -9.05
N LEU A 113 -10.56 11.19 -10.28
CA LEU A 113 -11.82 11.83 -10.62
C LEU A 113 -12.99 11.13 -9.93
N VAL A 114 -13.05 9.79 -9.96
CA VAL A 114 -14.07 9.02 -9.23
C VAL A 114 -13.96 9.26 -7.72
N PHE A 115 -12.75 9.26 -7.18
CA PHE A 115 -12.52 9.56 -5.77
C PHE A 115 -12.99 10.98 -5.41
N PHE A 116 -12.67 11.99 -6.21
CA PHE A 116 -13.12 13.36 -6.00
C PHE A 116 -14.64 13.49 -6.13
N ALA A 117 -15.24 12.83 -7.13
CA ALA A 117 -16.67 12.83 -7.36
C ALA A 117 -17.41 12.24 -6.15
N THR A 118 -16.93 11.11 -5.63
CA THR A 118 -17.56 10.42 -4.48
C THR A 118 -17.33 11.13 -3.15
N THR A 119 -16.15 11.72 -2.93
CA THR A 119 -15.78 12.30 -1.63
C THR A 119 -16.14 13.78 -1.49
N LYS A 120 -16.21 14.53 -2.59
CA LYS A 120 -16.44 15.98 -2.56
C LYS A 120 -17.68 16.39 -3.36
N LEU A 121 -17.84 15.91 -4.59
CA LEU A 121 -18.91 16.37 -5.48
C LEU A 121 -20.30 15.85 -5.07
N MET A 122 -20.42 14.54 -4.83
CA MET A 122 -21.68 13.88 -4.48
C MET A 122 -22.24 14.32 -3.12
N PRO A 123 -21.41 14.54 -2.07
CA PRO A 123 -21.86 15.14 -0.83
C PRO A 123 -22.32 16.60 -1.00
N LEU A 124 -21.65 17.40 -1.85
CA LEU A 124 -22.02 18.80 -2.10
C LEU A 124 -23.40 18.91 -2.78
N LEU A 125 -23.64 18.06 -3.79
CA LEU A 125 -24.92 17.99 -4.50
C LEU A 125 -26.07 17.52 -3.59
N ARG A 126 -25.79 16.64 -2.62
CA ARG A 126 -26.76 16.25 -1.59
C ARG A 126 -27.05 17.37 -0.58
N SER A 127 -26.08 18.24 -0.31
CA SER A 127 -26.23 19.34 0.66
C SER A 127 -26.96 20.56 0.11
N ASN A 128 -26.94 20.78 -1.21
CA ASN A 128 -27.62 21.91 -1.87
C ASN A 128 -29.04 21.56 -2.40
N GLY A 129 -29.49 20.31 -2.20
CA GLY A 129 -30.79 19.81 -2.67
C GLY A 129 -31.85 19.63 -1.58
N GLY A 130 -31.64 20.21 -0.39
CA GLY A 130 -32.62 20.29 0.71
C GLY A 130 -32.76 21.72 1.19
#